data_AF-A0A929ZGS5-F1
#
_entry.id   AF-A0A929ZGS5-F1
#
_cell.length_a   1.000
_cell.length_b   1.000
_cell.length_c   1.000
_cell.angle_alpha   90.00
_cell.angle_beta   90.00
_cell.angle_gamma   90.00
#
_symmetry.space_group_name_H-M   'P 1'
#
loop_
_entity.id
_entity.type
_entity.pdbx_description
1 polymer ?
#
loop_
_entity_poly.entity_id
_entity_poly.type
_entity_poly.pdbx_seq_one_letter_code
_entity_poly.pdbx_strand_id
1 'polypeptide(L)'
;MLVAIGEDPEREGLVGTPDRMARAWREMCKGLTEDPREHLRTQFHAGTDELVLVRDITFFSVCEHHLLPFYGRAHVGYIPRGGVVTGLSKLARVVEGYARRPQVQERL
;
A
#
# COMPACT_ATOMS: atom_id res chain seq x y z
N MET A 1 8.97 24.25 -2.52
CA MET A 1 7.63 24.06 -1.92
C MET A 1 7.41 25.00 -0.73
N LEU A 2 8.17 24.90 0.37
CA LEU A 2 7.99 25.78 1.54
C LEU A 2 7.98 27.28 1.18
N VAL A 3 9.01 27.75 0.47
CA VAL A 3 9.05 29.14 -0.05
C VAL A 3 7.85 29.47 -0.95
N ALA A 4 7.41 28.51 -1.77
CA ALA A 4 6.31 28.71 -2.72
C ALA A 4 4.93 28.86 -2.03
N ILE A 5 4.80 28.37 -0.78
CA ILE A 5 3.60 28.56 0.04
C ILE A 5 3.77 29.69 1.08
N GLY A 6 4.87 30.44 1.03
CA GLY A 6 5.14 31.57 1.92
C GLY A 6 5.74 31.23 3.29
N GLU A 7 6.22 29.99 3.50
CA GLU A 7 6.89 29.61 4.74
C GLU A 7 8.39 29.97 4.70
N ASP A 8 8.94 30.27 5.87
CA ASP A 8 10.38 30.44 6.11
C ASP A 8 11.06 29.07 6.28
N PRO A 9 11.90 28.62 5.32
CA PRO A 9 12.59 27.34 5.41
C PRO A 9 13.70 27.31 6.47
N GLU A 10 14.18 28.46 6.96
CA GLU A 10 15.24 28.55 7.97
C GLU A 10 14.71 28.45 9.40
N ARG A 11 13.39 28.55 9.61
CA ARG A 11 12.76 28.33 10.91
C ARG A 11 13.14 26.96 11.47
N GLU A 12 13.50 26.92 12.75
CA GLU A 12 13.98 25.71 13.47
C GLU A 12 13.16 24.43 13.16
N GLY A 13 11.83 24.54 13.14
CA GLY A 13 10.94 23.40 12.86
C GLY A 13 10.97 22.89 11.41
N LEU A 14 11.40 23.70 10.45
CA LEU A 14 11.32 23.44 9.01
C LEU A 14 12.65 23.09 8.35
N VAL A 15 13.80 23.43 8.97
CA VAL A 15 15.13 23.12 8.42
C VAL A 15 15.25 21.64 8.01
N GLY A 16 14.74 20.72 8.83
CA GLY A 16 14.75 19.27 8.54
C GLY A 16 13.57 18.75 7.72
N THR A 17 12.58 19.59 7.40
CA THR A 17 11.34 19.16 6.72
C THR A 17 11.59 18.60 5.32
N PRO A 18 12.43 19.19 4.44
CA PRO A 18 12.66 18.64 3.10
C PRO A 18 13.14 17.19 3.11
N ASP A 19 14.07 16.87 4.00
CA ASP A 19 14.66 15.53 4.16
C ASP A 19 13.65 14.54 4.78
N ARG A 20 12.90 14.95 5.81
CA ARG A 20 11.78 14.15 6.35
C ARG A 20 10.72 13.85 5.29
N MET A 21 10.37 14.85 4.48
CA MET A 21 9.40 14.72 3.40
C MET A 21 9.89 13.73 2.34
N ALA A 22 11.16 13.80 1.93
CA ALA A 22 11.76 12.86 0.98
C ALA A 22 11.72 11.41 1.50
N ARG A 23 12.02 11.17 2.78
CA ARG A 23 11.88 9.84 3.40
C ARG A 23 10.43 9.36 3.42
N ALA A 24 9.49 10.23 3.80
CA ALA A 24 8.08 9.88 3.84
C ALA A 24 7.56 9.48 2.45
N TRP A 25 7.89 10.25 1.40
CA TRP A 25 7.50 9.92 0.02
C TRP A 25 8.10 8.60 -0.47
N ARG A 26 9.36 8.32 -0.12
CA ARG A 26 10.00 7.04 -0.46
C ARG A 26 9.25 5.85 0.17
N GLU A 27 8.79 5.99 1.40
CA GLU A 27 8.05 4.94 2.11
C GLU A 27 6.62 4.78 1.59
N MET A 28 5.92 5.90 1.34
CA MET A 28 4.55 5.90 0.81
C MET A 28 4.47 5.42 -0.64
N CYS A 29 5.56 5.56 -1.42
CA CYS A 29 5.60 5.19 -2.82
C CYS A 29 6.55 4.01 -3.12
N LYS A 30 6.99 3.24 -2.10
CA LYS A 30 7.91 2.10 -2.30
C LYS A 30 7.35 1.04 -3.25
N GLY A 31 6.02 0.95 -3.36
CA GLY A 31 5.33 0.04 -4.25
C GLY A 31 5.61 0.30 -5.73
N LEU A 32 6.13 1.48 -6.11
CA LEU A 32 6.55 1.78 -7.48
C LEU A 32 7.72 0.90 -7.97
N THR A 33 8.55 0.43 -7.05
CA THR A 33 9.74 -0.39 -7.35
C THR A 33 9.59 -1.85 -6.93
N GLU A 34 8.47 -2.22 -6.33
CA GLU A 34 8.16 -3.58 -5.88
C GLU A 34 7.12 -4.22 -6.82
N ASP A 35 7.22 -5.53 -7.04
CA ASP A 35 6.16 -6.33 -7.66
C ASP A 35 5.36 -7.05 -6.55
N PRO A 36 4.14 -6.58 -6.21
CA PRO A 36 3.36 -7.19 -5.13
C PRO A 36 2.97 -8.65 -5.42
N ARG A 37 2.98 -9.09 -6.68
CA ARG A 37 2.66 -10.46 -7.10
C ARG A 37 3.62 -11.49 -6.53
N GLU A 38 4.85 -11.09 -6.20
CA GLU A 38 5.83 -11.98 -5.58
C GLU A 38 5.34 -12.55 -4.24
N HIS A 39 4.47 -11.83 -3.52
CA HIS A 39 3.86 -12.33 -2.29
C HIS A 39 2.89 -13.51 -2.51
N LEU A 40 2.26 -13.60 -3.68
CA LEU A 40 1.32 -14.67 -4.03
C LEU A 40 2.01 -16.02 -4.27
N ARG A 41 3.35 -16.03 -4.40
CA ARG A 41 4.13 -17.26 -4.62
C ARG A 41 4.20 -18.15 -3.39
N THR A 42 3.95 -17.61 -2.19
CA THR A 42 3.89 -18.42 -0.96
C THR A 42 2.51 -19.05 -0.81
N GLN A 43 2.41 -20.32 -1.20
CA GLN A 43 1.17 -21.10 -1.21
C GLN A 43 1.31 -22.37 -0.36
N PHE A 44 0.20 -22.89 0.12
CA PHE A 44 0.13 -24.14 0.87
C PHE A 44 -1.11 -24.94 0.51
N HIS A 45 -1.03 -26.26 0.67
CA HIS A 45 -2.20 -27.12 0.58
C HIS A 45 -2.98 -27.06 1.89
N ALA A 46 -4.19 -26.51 1.82
CA ALA A 46 -5.15 -26.50 2.92
C ALA A 46 -6.31 -27.49 2.71
N GLY A 47 -6.38 -28.14 1.53
CA GLY A 47 -7.37 -29.18 1.24
C GLY A 47 -8.81 -28.66 1.14
N THR A 48 -8.98 -27.35 0.90
CA THR A 48 -10.29 -26.71 0.77
C THR A 48 -10.42 -26.00 -0.57
N ASP A 49 -11.56 -26.19 -1.22
CA ASP A 49 -12.02 -25.40 -2.37
C ASP A 49 -13.24 -24.55 -1.98
N GLU A 50 -13.33 -24.17 -0.70
CA GLU A 50 -14.34 -23.25 -0.16
C GLU A 50 -13.85 -21.80 -0.14
N LEU A 51 -14.76 -20.86 0.13
CA LEU A 51 -14.43 -19.43 0.19
C LEU A 51 -13.35 -19.15 1.24
N VAL A 52 -12.23 -18.59 0.78
CA VAL A 52 -11.25 -17.93 1.65
C VAL A 52 -11.52 -16.44 1.63
N LEU A 53 -11.77 -15.87 2.81
CA LEU A 53 -12.08 -14.45 2.97
C LEU A 53 -11.17 -13.82 4.03
N VAL A 54 -10.36 -12.86 3.61
CA VAL A 54 -9.62 -11.97 4.50
C VAL A 54 -10.30 -10.61 4.48
N ARG A 55 -10.86 -10.21 5.61
CA ARG A 55 -11.49 -8.90 5.77
C ARG A 55 -10.56 -7.94 6.47
N ASP A 56 -10.92 -6.66 6.41
CA ASP A 56 -10.43 -5.68 7.36
C ASP A 56 -8.93 -5.39 7.23
N ILE A 57 -8.41 -5.53 6.00
CA ILE A 57 -7.03 -5.16 5.68
C ILE A 57 -6.97 -3.64 5.61
N THR A 58 -6.40 -3.00 6.63
CA THR A 58 -6.15 -1.56 6.59
C THR A 58 -5.12 -1.25 5.51
N PHE A 59 -5.40 -0.26 4.67
CA PHE A 59 -4.43 0.25 3.70
C PHE A 59 -4.38 1.78 3.72
N PHE A 60 -3.23 2.30 3.29
CA PHE A 60 -2.97 3.72 3.09
C PHE A 60 -2.39 3.89 1.69
N SER A 61 -2.86 4.91 0.98
CA SER A 61 -2.42 5.22 -0.38
C SER A 61 -2.39 6.73 -0.60
N VAL A 62 -1.97 7.15 -1.78
CA VAL A 62 -1.85 8.55 -2.17
C VAL A 62 -2.67 8.76 -3.43
N CYS A 63 -3.57 9.73 -3.44
CA CYS A 63 -4.33 10.08 -4.64
C CYS A 63 -3.38 10.61 -5.71
N GLU A 64 -3.38 10.01 -6.90
CA GLU A 64 -2.46 10.42 -7.98
C GLU A 64 -2.73 11.84 -8.51
N HIS A 65 -3.95 12.36 -8.35
CA HIS A 65 -4.33 13.70 -8.83
C HIS A 65 -3.82 14.83 -7.93
N HIS A 66 -3.78 14.59 -6.62
CA HIS A 66 -3.56 15.66 -5.64
C HIS A 66 -2.36 15.38 -4.71
N LEU A 67 -1.81 14.17 -4.77
CA LEU A 67 -0.74 13.73 -3.88
C LEU A 67 -1.13 13.81 -2.39
N LEU A 68 -2.42 13.70 -2.11
CA LEU A 68 -2.99 13.67 -0.77
C LEU A 68 -3.33 12.23 -0.36
N PRO A 69 -3.20 11.88 0.93
CA PRO A 69 -3.47 10.53 1.38
C PRO A 69 -4.96 10.18 1.28
N PHE A 70 -5.24 8.92 0.95
CA PHE A 70 -6.52 8.29 1.23
C PHE A 70 -6.27 6.93 1.87
N TYR A 71 -7.22 6.48 2.69
CA TYR A 71 -7.06 5.26 3.48
C TYR A 71 -8.41 4.58 3.66
N GLY A 72 -8.37 3.29 3.93
CA GLY A 72 -9.59 2.50 4.05
C GLY A 72 -9.33 1.06 4.45
N ARG A 73 -10.32 0.23 4.15
CA ARG A 73 -10.32 -1.21 4.42
C ARG A 73 -10.54 -1.95 3.12
N ALA A 74 -9.69 -2.94 2.86
CA ALA A 74 -9.85 -3.89 1.77
C ALA A 74 -10.34 -5.22 2.32
N HIS A 75 -11.19 -5.88 1.53
CA HIS A 75 -11.67 -7.24 1.78
C HIS A 75 -11.33 -8.07 0.55
N VAL A 76 -10.57 -9.16 0.74
CA VAL A 76 -10.11 -10.03 -0.34
C VAL A 76 -10.74 -11.40 -0.15
N GLY A 77 -11.54 -11.81 -1.14
CA GLY A 77 -12.20 -13.11 -1.18
C GLY A 77 -11.85 -13.86 -2.45
N TYR A 78 -11.56 -15.16 -2.35
CA TYR A 78 -11.37 -16.03 -3.50
C TYR A 78 -11.74 -17.48 -3.15
N ILE A 79 -12.03 -18.28 -4.18
CA ILE A 79 -12.21 -19.73 -4.06
C ILE A 79 -10.91 -20.40 -4.55
N PRO A 80 -10.21 -21.16 -3.70
CA PRO A 80 -9.04 -21.93 -4.08
C PRO A 80 -9.34 -22.95 -5.19
N ARG A 81 -8.28 -23.40 -5.87
CA ARG A 81 -8.36 -24.52 -6.81
C ARG A 81 -7.36 -25.59 -6.40
N GLY A 82 -7.80 -26.82 -6.28
CA GLY A 82 -6.95 -27.96 -5.93
C GLY A 82 -6.46 -27.90 -4.49
N GLY A 83 -7.23 -27.25 -3.60
CA GLY A 83 -6.88 -27.08 -2.20
C GLY A 83 -5.69 -26.16 -1.94
N VAL A 84 -5.25 -25.37 -2.92
CA VAL A 84 -4.07 -24.48 -2.81
C VAL A 84 -4.47 -23.08 -2.38
N VAL A 85 -3.99 -22.67 -1.20
CA VAL A 85 -4.31 -21.41 -0.56
C VAL A 85 -3.05 -20.54 -0.47
N THR A 86 -3.19 -19.26 -0.80
CA THR A 86 -2.18 -18.23 -0.54
C THR A 86 -2.18 -17.85 0.94
N GLY A 87 -0.99 -17.69 1.54
CA GLY A 87 -0.91 -17.28 2.93
C GLY A 87 -1.66 -15.99 3.24
N LEU A 88 -2.45 -16.00 4.30
CA LEU A 88 -3.34 -14.88 4.65
C LEU A 88 -2.57 -13.58 4.83
N SER A 89 -1.39 -13.63 5.46
CA SER A 89 -0.50 -12.47 5.62
C SER A 89 0.07 -11.98 4.29
N LYS A 90 0.11 -12.81 3.24
CA LYS A 90 0.58 -12.42 1.90
C LYS A 90 -0.49 -11.62 1.16
N LEU A 91 -1.77 -11.94 1.33
CA LEU A 91 -2.85 -11.15 0.75
C LEU A 91 -2.81 -9.70 1.26
N ALA A 92 -2.56 -9.50 2.56
CA ALA A 92 -2.36 -8.17 3.14
C ALA A 92 -1.16 -7.44 2.52
N ARG A 93 -0.04 -8.14 2.29
CA ARG A 93 1.14 -7.55 1.64
C ARG A 93 0.93 -7.19 0.17
N VAL A 94 0.09 -7.96 -0.55
CA VAL A 94 -0.29 -7.60 -1.93
C VAL A 94 -1.05 -6.28 -1.94
N VAL A 95 -2.06 -6.14 -1.08
CA VAL A 95 -2.81 -4.88 -0.91
C VAL A 95 -1.85 -3.74 -0.58
N GLU A 96 -0.96 -3.94 0.40
CA GLU A 96 0.02 -2.93 0.80
C GLU A 96 0.96 -2.51 -0.35
N GLY A 97 1.46 -3.47 -1.13
CA GLY A 97 2.38 -3.20 -2.24
C GLY A 97 1.73 -2.38 -3.36
N TYR A 98 0.44 -2.61 -3.66
CA TYR A 98 -0.29 -1.78 -4.62
C TYR A 98 -0.76 -0.44 -4.03
N ALA A 99 -1.11 -0.40 -2.74
CA ALA A 99 -1.56 0.81 -2.05
C ALA A 99 -0.43 1.84 -1.89
N ARG A 100 0.82 1.39 -1.76
CA ARG A 100 2.01 2.26 -1.64
C ARG A 100 2.49 2.81 -2.99
N ARG A 101 1.56 3.40 -3.74
CA ARG A 101 1.73 4.06 -5.04
C ARG A 101 0.77 5.26 -5.10
N PRO A 102 1.04 6.27 -5.94
CA PRO A 102 0.00 7.15 -6.43
C PRO A 102 -1.09 6.33 -7.13
N GLN A 103 -2.35 6.51 -6.74
CA GLN A 103 -3.47 5.66 -7.15
C GLN A 103 -4.77 6.44 -7.34
N VAL A 104 -5.69 5.78 -8.04
CA VAL A 104 -7.14 5.94 -7.91
C VAL A 104 -7.71 4.67 -7.26
N GLN A 105 -8.74 4.80 -6.43
CA GLN A 105 -9.27 3.67 -5.64
C GLN A 105 -9.75 2.52 -6.53
N GLU A 106 -10.27 2.84 -7.72
CA GLU A 106 -10.81 1.87 -8.68
C GLU A 106 -9.72 1.01 -9.33
N ARG A 107 -8.47 1.48 -9.34
CA ARG A 107 -7.31 0.76 -9.91
C ARG A 107 -6.56 -0.05 -8.85
N LEU A 108 -6.59 0.43 -7.60
CA LEU A 108 -5.99 -0.25 -6.45
C LEU A 108 -6.62 -1.63 -6.24
#